data_AF-D4DPK0-F1
#
_entry.id   AF-D4DPK0-F1
#
_cell.length_a   1.000
_cell.length_b   1.000
_cell.length_c   1.000
_cell.angle_alpha   90.00
_cell.angle_beta   90.00
_cell.angle_gamma   90.00
#
_symmetry.space_group_name_H-M   'P 1'
#
loop_
_entity.id
_entity.type
_entity.pdbx_description
1 polymer ?
#
loop_
_entity_poly.entity_id
_entity_poly.type
_entity_poly.pdbx_seq_one_letter_code
_entity_poly.pdbx_strand_id
1 'polypeptide(L)'
;MTPVCPRTTPKIGEMMPPPAAQKAMRLLFGTLRLDFLLKNNPFLEKEAAATLQYVGYTSPLNMSGNPAMSVPLYRHNGLPVGTQFAAAHGREDTLLSLAAQLEQIQPWTDRLPPV
;
A
#
# COMPACT_ATOMS: atom_id res chain seq x y z
N MET A 1 -5.99 5.63 -10.09
CA MET A 1 -5.49 5.88 -8.72
C MET A 1 -4.01 6.20 -8.80
N THR A 2 -3.56 7.28 -8.15
CA THR A 2 -2.12 7.56 -8.01
C THR A 2 -1.54 6.80 -6.81
N PRO A 3 -0.38 6.14 -6.99
CA PRO A 3 0.16 5.29 -5.95
C PRO A 3 0.66 6.12 -4.77
N VAL A 4 0.31 5.69 -3.55
CA VAL A 4 0.90 6.17 -2.30
C VAL A 4 1.83 5.08 -1.81
N CYS A 5 3.08 5.15 -2.24
CA CYS A 5 4.08 4.16 -1.90
C CYS A 5 5.32 4.87 -1.32
N PRO A 6 5.95 4.31 -0.27
CA PRO A 6 7.20 4.84 0.28
C PRO A 6 8.41 4.64 -0.63
N ARG A 7 8.27 3.82 -1.69
CA ARG A 7 9.28 3.61 -2.72
C ARG A 7 8.62 3.29 -4.06
N THR A 8 9.42 3.22 -5.11
CA THR A 8 8.98 2.79 -6.44
C THR A 8 8.46 1.36 -6.44
N THR A 9 7.65 1.03 -7.45
CA THR A 9 6.99 -0.26 -7.58
C THR A 9 8.00 -1.42 -7.51
N PRO A 10 7.78 -2.41 -6.63
CA PRO A 10 8.61 -3.60 -6.57
C PRO A 10 8.60 -4.34 -7.90
N LYS A 11 9.72 -4.99 -8.24
CA LYS A 11 9.80 -5.91 -9.37
C LYS A 11 8.89 -7.11 -9.14
N ILE A 12 8.47 -7.77 -10.23
CA ILE A 12 7.69 -9.00 -10.15
C ILE A 12 8.46 -10.03 -9.32
N GLY A 13 7.79 -10.55 -8.28
CA GLY A 13 8.37 -11.54 -7.37
C GLY A 13 9.26 -10.98 -6.25
N GLU A 14 9.53 -9.67 -6.21
CA GLU A 14 10.41 -9.07 -5.19
C GLU A 14 9.84 -9.17 -3.76
N MET A 15 8.51 -9.13 -3.65
CA MET A 15 7.78 -9.22 -2.37
C MET A 15 7.35 -10.65 -2.04
N MET A 16 7.71 -11.61 -2.90
CA MET A 16 7.37 -13.01 -2.70
C MET A 16 8.53 -13.73 -2.03
N PRO A 17 8.28 -14.60 -1.04
CA PRO A 17 9.32 -15.44 -0.48
C PRO A 17 9.87 -16.38 -1.56
N PRO A 18 11.10 -16.93 -1.40
CA PRO A 18 11.70 -17.80 -2.40
C PRO A 18 10.81 -19.01 -2.75
N PRO A 19 10.86 -19.54 -3.98
CA PRO A 19 9.97 -20.63 -4.43
C PRO A 19 9.98 -21.88 -3.53
N ALA A 20 11.14 -22.20 -2.94
CA ALA A 20 11.27 -23.29 -1.98
C ALA A 20 10.51 -23.01 -0.67
N ALA A 21 10.60 -21.77 -0.15
CA ALA A 21 9.88 -21.32 1.03
C ALA A 21 8.37 -21.29 0.77
N GLN A 22 7.92 -20.87 -0.42
CA GLN A 22 6.50 -20.91 -0.81
C GLN A 22 5.92 -22.33 -0.78
N LYS A 23 6.66 -23.32 -1.33
CA LYS A 23 6.25 -24.73 -1.29
C LYS A 23 6.17 -25.26 0.14
N ALA A 24 7.17 -24.95 0.96
CA ALA A 24 7.19 -25.35 2.37
C ALA A 24 6.03 -24.72 3.14
N MET A 25 5.79 -23.42 2.98
CA MET A 25 4.66 -22.72 3.60
C MET A 25 3.32 -23.31 3.13
N ARG A 26 3.14 -23.56 1.83
CA ARG A 26 1.90 -24.18 1.31
C ARG A 26 1.66 -25.58 1.89
N LEU A 27 2.71 -26.37 2.08
CA LEU A 27 2.61 -27.68 2.72
C LEU A 27 2.26 -27.57 4.22
N LEU A 28 2.92 -26.65 4.93
CA LEU A 28 2.74 -26.43 6.37
C LEU A 28 1.37 -25.83 6.71
N PHE A 29 0.94 -24.76 6.02
CA PHE A 29 -0.37 -24.13 6.22
C PHE A 29 -1.53 -24.92 5.60
N GLY A 30 -1.30 -25.51 4.42
CA GLY A 30 -2.35 -26.18 3.65
C GLY A 30 -2.59 -27.60 4.12
N THR A 31 -1.65 -28.50 3.81
CA THR A 31 -1.85 -29.94 3.96
C THR A 31 -1.65 -30.42 5.39
N LEU A 32 -0.61 -29.90 6.06
CA LEU A 32 -0.20 -30.41 7.38
C LEU A 32 -0.82 -29.64 8.55
N ARG A 33 -1.34 -28.41 8.33
CA ARG A 33 -1.90 -27.54 9.39
C ARG A 33 -0.92 -27.36 10.58
N LEU A 34 0.37 -27.28 10.28
CA LEU A 34 1.46 -27.10 11.26
C LEU A 34 1.94 -25.65 11.29
N ASP A 35 1.05 -24.70 11.05
CA ASP A 35 1.34 -23.27 11.05
C ASP A 35 1.91 -22.78 12.40
N PHE A 36 1.63 -23.49 13.50
CA PHE A 36 2.20 -23.17 14.81
C PHE A 36 3.73 -23.25 14.85
N LEU A 37 4.35 -24.12 14.04
CA LEU A 37 5.82 -24.27 13.98
C LEU A 37 6.52 -23.05 13.38
N LEU A 38 5.76 -22.22 12.66
CA LEU A 38 6.24 -21.00 12.04
C LEU A 38 6.02 -19.76 12.91
N LYS A 39 5.33 -19.90 14.05
CA LYS A 39 5.21 -18.81 15.04
C LYS A 39 6.61 -18.45 15.55
N ASN A 40 6.91 -17.15 15.54
CA ASN A 40 8.20 -16.58 15.96
C ASN A 40 9.41 -16.96 15.08
N ASN A 41 9.18 -17.29 13.80
CA ASN A 41 10.29 -17.49 12.87
C ASN A 41 10.78 -16.14 12.30
N PRO A 42 12.06 -15.78 12.47
CA PRO A 42 12.61 -14.49 12.05
C PRO A 42 12.56 -14.27 10.52
N PHE A 43 12.51 -15.35 9.74
CA PHE A 43 12.31 -15.25 8.29
C PHE A 43 10.90 -14.69 7.97
N LEU A 44 9.86 -15.20 8.62
CA LEU A 44 8.49 -14.71 8.42
C LEU A 44 8.33 -13.26 8.86
N GLU A 45 8.93 -12.89 9.99
CA GLU A 45 8.91 -11.50 10.45
C GLU A 45 9.56 -10.56 9.44
N LYS A 46 10.70 -10.95 8.86
CA LYS A 46 11.39 -10.14 7.85
C LYS A 46 10.56 -9.97 6.58
N GLU A 47 9.96 -11.04 6.07
CA GLU A 47 9.09 -10.98 4.87
C GLU A 47 7.82 -10.15 5.12
N ALA A 48 7.21 -10.29 6.31
CA ALA A 48 6.07 -9.48 6.73
C ALA A 48 6.45 -8.00 6.86
N ALA A 49 7.61 -7.70 7.46
CA ALA A 49 8.13 -6.35 7.61
C ALA A 49 8.39 -5.69 6.25
N ALA A 50 8.98 -6.39 5.28
CA ALA A 50 9.19 -5.88 3.93
C ALA A 50 7.86 -5.54 3.24
N THR A 51 6.84 -6.38 3.44
CA THR A 51 5.48 -6.11 2.93
C THR A 51 4.88 -4.87 3.58
N LEU A 52 4.87 -4.82 4.90
CA LEU A 52 4.35 -3.69 5.67
C LEU A 52 5.08 -2.38 5.38
N GLN A 53 6.39 -2.44 5.12
CA GLN A 53 7.16 -1.28 4.70
C GLN A 53 6.64 -0.72 3.37
N TYR A 54 6.18 -1.56 2.44
CA TYR A 54 5.65 -1.09 1.16
C TYR A 54 4.22 -0.55 1.27
N VAL A 55 3.35 -1.19 2.07
CA VAL A 55 1.95 -0.79 2.23
C VAL A 55 1.70 0.05 3.49
N GLY A 56 2.76 0.59 4.09
CA GLY A 56 2.73 1.19 5.43
C GLY A 56 1.89 2.45 5.55
N TYR A 57 1.72 3.21 4.46
CA TYR A 57 0.90 4.42 4.46
C TYR A 57 -0.61 4.16 4.36
N THR A 58 -1.02 2.98 3.90
CA THR A 58 -2.42 2.66 3.63
C THR A 58 -2.97 1.60 4.57
N SER A 59 -2.15 0.62 4.96
CA SER A 59 -2.58 -0.50 5.82
C SER A 59 -3.15 -0.06 7.16
N PRO A 60 -2.57 0.93 7.88
CA PRO A 60 -3.15 1.40 9.14
C PRO A 60 -4.59 1.89 8.99
N LEU A 61 -4.91 2.55 7.87
CA LEU A 61 -6.24 3.14 7.61
C LEU A 61 -7.27 2.08 7.25
N ASN A 62 -6.86 1.02 6.55
CA ASN A 62 -7.70 -0.16 6.33
C ASN A 62 -8.05 -0.87 7.65
N MET A 63 -7.07 -0.98 8.55
CA MET A 63 -7.26 -1.65 9.84
C MET A 63 -8.10 -0.81 10.81
N SER A 64 -7.89 0.50 10.85
CA SER A 64 -8.60 1.39 11.76
C SER A 64 -9.98 1.80 11.25
N GLY A 65 -10.26 1.65 9.96
CA GLY A 65 -11.50 2.10 9.33
C GLY A 65 -11.63 3.63 9.25
N ASN A 66 -10.52 4.36 9.36
CA ASN A 66 -10.52 5.80 9.15
C ASN A 66 -10.68 6.12 7.66
N PRO A 67 -11.49 7.12 7.30
CA PRO A 67 -11.58 7.56 5.92
C PRO A 67 -10.22 8.09 5.44
N ALA A 68 -9.90 7.77 4.19
CA ALA A 68 -8.60 7.98 3.60
C ALA A 68 -8.73 8.27 2.10
N MET A 69 -7.92 9.19 1.58
CA MET A 69 -7.88 9.50 0.14
C MET A 69 -6.46 9.71 -0.37
N SER A 70 -6.22 9.41 -1.64
CA SER A 70 -4.99 9.72 -2.37
C SER A 70 -5.29 10.72 -3.48
N VAL A 71 -4.54 11.83 -3.52
CA VAL A 71 -4.65 12.86 -4.57
C VAL A 71 -3.33 13.07 -5.33
N PRO A 72 -3.37 13.37 -6.64
CA PRO A 72 -2.20 13.36 -7.54
C PRO A 72 -1.44 14.69 -7.58
N LEU A 73 -0.88 15.11 -6.44
CA LEU A 73 -0.23 16.44 -6.32
C LEU A 73 1.20 16.48 -6.89
N TYR A 74 1.90 15.36 -6.95
CA TYR A 74 3.32 15.36 -7.30
C TYR A 74 3.64 14.41 -8.45
N ARG A 75 4.82 14.62 -9.04
CA ARG A 75 5.43 13.71 -10.02
C ARG A 75 6.90 13.52 -9.69
N HIS A 76 7.41 12.33 -9.97
CA HIS A 76 8.82 12.01 -9.87
C HIS A 76 9.25 11.19 -11.08
N ASN A 77 10.26 11.65 -11.82
CA ASN A 77 10.75 11.02 -13.05
C ASN A 77 9.63 10.71 -14.06
N GLY A 78 8.70 11.66 -14.25
CA GLY A 78 7.57 11.50 -15.16
C GLY A 78 6.43 10.61 -14.64
N LEU A 79 6.60 9.91 -13.51
CA LEU A 79 5.57 9.08 -12.89
C LEU A 79 4.72 9.89 -11.89
N PRO A 80 3.40 9.65 -11.81
CA PRO A 80 2.56 10.30 -10.83
C PRO A 80 2.84 9.78 -9.41
N VAL A 81 2.87 10.69 -8.43
CA VAL A 81 3.05 10.40 -7.00
C VAL A 81 1.83 10.88 -6.25
N GLY A 82 1.16 9.97 -5.53
CA GLY A 82 -0.01 10.29 -4.72
C GLY A 82 0.37 10.82 -3.34
N THR A 83 -0.39 11.80 -2.85
CA THR A 83 -0.34 12.27 -1.46
C THR A 83 -1.52 11.69 -0.70
N GLN A 84 -1.25 10.97 0.38
CA GLN A 84 -2.28 10.35 1.22
C GLN A 84 -2.74 11.31 2.31
N PHE A 85 -4.05 11.47 2.42
CA PHE A 85 -4.70 12.14 3.53
C PHE A 85 -5.61 11.16 4.27
N ALA A 86 -5.79 11.38 5.56
CA ALA A 86 -6.69 10.63 6.43
C ALA A 86 -7.45 11.62 7.32
N ALA A 87 -8.67 11.26 7.70
CA ALA A 87 -9.47 12.05 8.63
C ALA A 87 -10.01 11.19 9.78
N ALA A 88 -10.63 11.85 10.76
CA ALA A 88 -11.37 11.16 11.81
C ALA A 88 -12.51 10.32 11.21
N HIS A 89 -12.96 9.32 11.94
CA HIS A 89 -14.04 8.45 11.49
C HIS A 89 -15.32 9.25 11.15
N GLY A 90 -15.96 8.94 10.02
CA GLY A 90 -17.15 9.66 9.52
C GLY A 90 -16.89 11.08 8.99
N ARG A 91 -15.62 11.46 8.74
CA ARG A 91 -15.23 12.78 8.23
C ARG A 91 -14.77 12.77 6.76
N GLU A 92 -15.44 11.98 5.94
CA GLU A 92 -15.28 11.98 4.48
C GLU A 92 -15.58 13.37 3.89
N ASP A 93 -16.51 14.12 4.50
CA ASP A 93 -16.82 15.52 4.17
C ASP A 93 -15.57 16.41 4.12
N THR A 94 -14.69 16.24 5.11
CA THR A 94 -13.48 17.02 5.29
C THR A 94 -12.45 16.67 4.24
N LEU A 95 -12.31 15.37 3.93
CA LEU A 95 -11.42 14.90 2.87
C LEU A 95 -11.88 15.40 1.50
N LEU A 96 -13.18 15.31 1.20
CA LEU A 96 -13.73 15.79 -0.07
C LEU A 96 -13.60 17.31 -0.21
N SER A 97 -13.83 18.07 0.87
CA SER A 97 -13.62 19.52 0.88
C SER A 97 -12.16 19.89 0.66
N LEU A 98 -11.23 19.17 1.30
CA LEU A 98 -9.79 19.34 1.10
C LEU A 98 -9.39 19.02 -0.34
N ALA A 99 -9.90 17.92 -0.91
CA ALA A 99 -9.64 17.53 -2.29
C ALA A 99 -10.10 18.61 -3.26
N ALA A 100 -11.30 19.16 -3.08
CA ALA A 100 -11.83 20.22 -3.93
C ALA A 100 -10.95 21.48 -3.89
N GLN A 101 -10.48 21.89 -2.72
CA GLN A 101 -9.57 23.03 -2.58
C GLN A 101 -8.22 22.77 -3.27
N LEU A 102 -7.67 21.58 -3.09
CA LEU A 102 -6.42 21.18 -3.74
C LEU A 102 -6.55 21.10 -5.26
N GLU A 103 -7.69 20.63 -5.77
CA GLU A 103 -7.97 20.53 -7.21
C GLU A 103 -8.08 21.92 -7.85
N GLN A 104 -8.68 22.89 -7.15
CA GLN A 104 -8.76 24.28 -7.61
C GLN A 104 -7.38 24.94 -7.69
N ILE A 105 -6.52 24.71 -6.69
CA ILE A 105 -5.18 25.31 -6.63
C ILE A 105 -4.22 24.63 -7.63
N GLN A 106 -4.32 23.31 -7.76
CA GLN A 106 -3.40 22.52 -8.56
C GLN A 106 -4.18 21.49 -9.41
N PRO A 107 -4.86 21.92 -10.49
CA PRO A 107 -5.69 21.04 -11.31
C PRO A 107 -4.92 19.85 -11.88
N TRP A 108 -5.52 18.66 -11.82
CA TRP A 108 -4.94 17.41 -12.30
C TRP A 108 -5.76 16.68 -13.37
N THR A 109 -6.93 17.20 -13.73
CA THR A 109 -7.86 16.58 -14.68
C THR A 109 -7.23 16.32 -16.06
N ASP A 110 -6.38 17.23 -16.51
CA ASP A 110 -5.73 17.14 -17.83
C ASP A 110 -4.41 16.35 -17.81
N ARG A 111 -4.01 15.79 -16.66
CA ARG A 111 -2.73 15.08 -16.49
C ARG A 111 -2.83 13.60 -16.88
N LEU A 112 -3.01 13.35 -18.17
CA LEU A 112 -3.13 12.00 -18.72
C LEU A 112 -1.77 11.41 -19.14
N PRO A 113 -1.57 10.09 -19.01
CA PRO A 113 -0.40 9.44 -19.61
C PRO A 113 -0.51 9.46 -21.15
N PRO A 114 0.63 9.41 -21.86
CA PRO A 114 0.62 9.18 -23.31
C PRO A 114 -0.01 7.82 -23.61
N VAL A 115 -0.79 7.76 -24.69
CA VAL A 115 -1.41 6.54 -25.26
C VAL A 115 -0.43 5.74 -26.09
#